data_AF-A0A921N9U5-F1
#
_entry.id   AF-A0A921N9U5-F1
#
_cell.length_a   1.000
_cell.length_b   1.000
_cell.length_c   1.000
_cell.angle_alpha   90.00
_cell.angle_beta   90.00
_cell.angle_gamma   90.00
#
_symmetry.space_group_name_H-M   'P 1'
#
loop_
_entity.id
_entity.type
_entity.pdbx_description
1 polymer ?
#
loop_
_entity_poly.entity_id
_entity_poly.type
_entity_poly.pdbx_seq_one_letter_code
_entity_poly.pdbx_strand_id
1 'polypeptide(L)'
;MQYIIIPIVILLVIIFVLLQQQRKHRRILQALELQKEEMQHKPINEELTKVKALNMHGQTEEMFDRWRQMNDEIKVNYVKDINELLYDIEDHIRAFKFKKATALEEEIKEYLKRATESQNKIVEELNDLIGSEEKNRVEIEVLNEKYKGARKTLLAHQHAFGDALPALEERLEEFTPKSERFAELTEQGNYLEARELVEQLHVESEDFLKLLQDIPTLITDVQTNIPTALTEIRAGYAEMEGQGYYLRHLELLEAFEQVEEEIITIKKDMKNLELDTIRQRIEDLNETIDYFYDVLENEVMAKQYLDQHCDGMFGKITKLQQGLRHTIEEAEYVQQSYHLSEEEADIPRECLRQLDLLQKRYDLVAMQVREGKSAYSSLREELQTIELAVGKTMNVHETFSKRMKNLRVDEEQARQRLEVIERNLQETERMLHKANMPGIPVQLQTSLEEVAERIYVVHEGLRQVPLNMTDVLEKVTTAETYMQQVRQTAEQLIKDVLMIERTIQYGNRYRATHSTLDERLTEAEQAFVKAEYTKALDEASAAVEEAEPGASEKVQQLVMRDLQNI
;
A
#
# COMPACT_ATOMS: atom_id res chain seq x y z
N MET A 1 -20.42 -43.35 -92.87
CA MET A 1 -21.22 -43.64 -91.66
C MET A 1 -20.84 -42.81 -90.43
N GLN A 2 -19.57 -42.41 -90.21
CA GLN A 2 -19.22 -41.56 -89.05
C GLN A 2 -19.63 -40.07 -89.16
N TYR A 3 -19.77 -39.51 -90.36
CA TYR A 3 -20.12 -38.08 -90.55
C TYR A 3 -21.61 -37.72 -90.38
N ILE A 4 -22.54 -38.71 -90.37
CA ILE A 4 -23.98 -38.48 -90.15
C ILE A 4 -24.36 -38.69 -88.67
N ILE A 5 -23.59 -39.51 -87.95
CA ILE A 5 -23.81 -39.77 -86.52
C ILE A 5 -23.52 -38.51 -85.70
N ILE A 6 -22.47 -37.76 -86.02
CA ILE A 6 -22.09 -36.54 -85.29
C ILE A 6 -23.20 -35.47 -85.28
N PRO A 7 -23.80 -35.05 -86.41
CA PRO A 7 -24.88 -34.06 -86.39
C PRO A 7 -26.18 -34.58 -85.76
N ILE A 8 -26.49 -35.88 -85.89
CA ILE A 8 -27.67 -36.48 -85.22
C ILE A 8 -27.47 -36.55 -83.71
N VAL A 9 -26.26 -36.90 -83.25
CA VAL A 9 -25.91 -36.89 -81.82
C VAL A 9 -25.93 -35.47 -81.28
N ILE A 10 -25.42 -34.48 -82.02
CA ILE A 10 -25.50 -33.06 -81.63
C ILE A 10 -26.96 -32.60 -81.55
N LEU A 11 -27.81 -32.98 -82.50
CA LEU A 11 -29.23 -32.62 -82.49
C LEU A 11 -30.01 -33.29 -81.35
N LEU A 12 -29.71 -34.56 -81.03
CA LEU A 12 -30.24 -35.24 -79.85
C LEU A 12 -29.77 -34.59 -78.55
N VAL A 13 -28.51 -34.14 -78.47
CA VAL A 13 -27.99 -33.39 -77.32
C VAL A 13 -28.69 -32.04 -77.18
N ILE A 14 -28.95 -31.31 -78.27
CA ILE A 14 -29.70 -30.03 -78.22
C ILE A 14 -31.14 -30.25 -77.76
N ILE A 15 -31.84 -31.26 -78.28
CA ILE A 15 -33.20 -31.61 -77.84
C ILE A 15 -33.20 -32.02 -76.36
N PHE A 16 -32.22 -32.81 -75.94
CA PHE A 16 -32.08 -33.23 -74.54
C PHE A 16 -31.83 -32.03 -73.61
N VAL A 17 -31.00 -31.07 -74.02
CA VAL A 17 -30.75 -29.83 -73.28
C VAL A 17 -32.01 -28.96 -73.19
N LEU A 18 -32.77 -28.81 -74.28
CA LEU A 18 -34.04 -28.07 -74.30
C LEU A 18 -35.10 -28.72 -73.39
N LEU A 19 -35.23 -30.06 -73.40
CA LEU A 19 -36.14 -30.78 -72.52
C LEU A 19 -35.71 -30.70 -71.04
N GLN A 20 -34.41 -30.74 -70.76
CA GLN A 20 -33.87 -30.50 -69.42
C GLN A 20 -34.19 -29.08 -68.93
N GLN A 21 -34.03 -28.05 -69.77
CA GLN A 21 -34.40 -26.68 -69.43
C GLN A 21 -35.91 -26.55 -69.18
N GLN A 22 -36.77 -27.11 -70.03
CA GLN A 22 -38.22 -27.09 -69.79
C GLN A 22 -38.62 -27.75 -68.47
N ARG A 23 -38.00 -28.90 -68.13
CA ARG A 23 -38.25 -29.55 -66.84
C ARG A 23 -37.78 -28.71 -65.66
N LYS A 24 -36.64 -28.00 -65.79
CA LYS A 24 -36.15 -27.09 -64.75
C LYS A 24 -37.12 -25.92 -64.53
N HIS A 25 -37.55 -25.23 -65.60
CA HIS A 25 -38.49 -24.10 -65.47
C HIS A 25 -39.87 -24.54 -64.97
N ARG A 26 -40.39 -25.70 -65.39
CA ARG A 26 -41.64 -26.24 -64.81
C ARG A 26 -41.54 -26.54 -63.32
N ARG A 27 -40.39 -27.05 -62.85
CA ARG A 27 -40.16 -27.26 -61.41
C ARG A 27 -40.07 -25.95 -60.64
N ILE A 28 -39.45 -24.94 -61.24
CA ILE A 28 -39.39 -23.59 -60.65
C ILE A 28 -40.80 -22.99 -60.58
N LEU A 29 -41.59 -23.10 -61.65
CA LEU A 29 -42.97 -22.65 -61.68
C LEU A 29 -43.82 -23.33 -60.59
N GLN A 30 -43.74 -24.66 -60.47
CA GLN A 30 -44.43 -25.41 -59.42
C GLN A 30 -43.99 -24.99 -58.01
N ALA A 31 -42.69 -24.69 -57.83
CA ALA A 31 -42.21 -24.18 -56.56
C ALA A 31 -42.75 -22.77 -56.25
N LEU A 32 -42.90 -21.91 -57.27
CA LEU A 32 -43.49 -20.58 -57.12
C LEU A 32 -45.00 -20.65 -56.85
N GLU A 33 -45.72 -21.57 -57.49
CA GLU A 33 -47.12 -21.86 -57.20
C GLU A 33 -47.30 -22.34 -55.75
N LEU A 34 -46.44 -23.25 -55.29
CA LEU A 34 -46.47 -23.75 -53.91
C LEU A 34 -46.15 -22.63 -52.90
N GLN A 35 -45.16 -21.78 -53.17
CA GLN A 35 -44.85 -20.62 -52.33
C GLN A 35 -46.00 -19.62 -52.28
N LYS A 36 -46.69 -19.41 -53.39
CA LYS A 36 -47.90 -18.58 -53.43
C LYS A 36 -49.02 -19.22 -52.60
N GLU A 37 -49.25 -20.52 -52.71
CA GLU A 37 -50.24 -21.23 -51.87
C GLU A 37 -49.89 -21.12 -50.39
N GLU A 38 -48.62 -21.26 -50.01
CA GLU A 38 -48.15 -21.05 -48.62
C GLU A 38 -48.42 -19.62 -48.12
N MET A 39 -48.23 -18.59 -48.97
CA MET A 39 -48.61 -17.21 -48.60
C MET A 39 -50.12 -17.04 -48.42
N GLN A 40 -50.92 -17.67 -49.29
CA GLN A 40 -52.38 -17.61 -49.24
C GLN A 40 -52.95 -18.33 -48.01
N HIS A 41 -52.33 -19.43 -47.59
CA HIS A 41 -52.78 -20.25 -46.46
C HIS A 41 -52.24 -19.83 -45.10
N LYS A 42 -51.32 -18.87 -45.01
CA LYS A 42 -50.93 -18.26 -43.73
C LYS A 42 -52.13 -17.54 -43.11
N PRO A 43 -52.64 -17.98 -41.94
CA PRO A 43 -53.92 -17.54 -41.41
C PRO A 43 -53.80 -16.21 -40.66
N ILE A 44 -53.40 -15.14 -41.35
CA ILE A 44 -53.44 -13.77 -40.77
C ILE A 44 -54.86 -13.42 -40.32
N ASN A 45 -55.88 -13.94 -41.02
CA ASN A 45 -57.29 -13.72 -40.66
C ASN A 45 -57.66 -14.32 -39.30
N GLU A 46 -57.02 -15.40 -38.85
CA GLU A 46 -57.25 -16.01 -37.54
C GLU A 46 -56.62 -15.16 -36.41
N GLU A 47 -55.46 -14.58 -36.67
CA GLU A 47 -54.82 -13.66 -35.72
C GLU A 47 -55.56 -12.31 -35.66
N LEU A 48 -56.01 -11.78 -36.81
CA LEU A 48 -56.87 -10.60 -36.87
C LEU A 48 -58.23 -10.82 -36.21
N THR A 49 -58.79 -12.04 -36.23
CA THR A 49 -60.04 -12.34 -35.51
C THR A 49 -59.83 -12.49 -34.00
N LYS A 50 -58.67 -12.98 -33.54
CA LYS A 50 -58.29 -12.91 -32.12
C LYS A 50 -58.15 -11.48 -31.63
N VAL A 51 -57.59 -10.58 -32.46
CA VAL A 51 -57.49 -9.15 -32.13
C VAL A 51 -58.85 -8.45 -32.16
N LYS A 52 -59.77 -8.87 -33.03
CA LYS A 52 -61.15 -8.39 -33.04
C LYS A 52 -61.96 -8.78 -31.78
N ALA A 53 -61.47 -9.75 -30.99
CA ALA A 53 -62.07 -10.10 -29.72
C ALA A 53 -61.68 -9.13 -28.57
N LEU A 54 -60.69 -8.25 -28.80
CA LEU A 54 -60.27 -7.21 -27.88
C LEU A 54 -61.08 -5.92 -28.11
N ASN A 55 -61.14 -5.04 -27.11
CA ASN A 55 -61.81 -3.75 -27.24
C ASN A 55 -61.07 -2.87 -28.27
N MET A 56 -61.69 -2.64 -29.43
CA MET A 56 -61.14 -1.84 -30.52
C MET A 56 -61.74 -0.43 -30.49
N HIS A 57 -61.02 0.52 -29.88
CA HIS A 57 -61.30 1.94 -30.00
C HIS A 57 -59.97 2.69 -30.25
N GLY A 58 -60.05 3.88 -30.86
CA GLY A 58 -58.92 4.83 -30.95
C GLY A 58 -57.77 4.41 -31.88
N GLN A 59 -56.53 4.51 -31.39
CA GLN A 59 -55.31 4.29 -32.20
C GLN A 59 -55.16 2.83 -32.67
N THR A 60 -55.68 1.86 -31.91
CA THR A 60 -55.66 0.44 -32.30
C THR A 60 -56.62 0.16 -33.46
N GLU A 61 -57.70 0.93 -33.62
CA GLU A 61 -58.58 0.87 -34.80
C GLU A 61 -57.86 1.37 -36.05
N GLU A 62 -57.13 2.50 -35.95
CA GLU A 62 -56.33 3.03 -37.07
C GLU A 62 -55.17 2.12 -37.48
N MET A 63 -54.52 1.44 -36.52
CA MET A 63 -53.49 0.44 -36.82
C MET A 63 -54.11 -0.82 -37.44
N PHE A 64 -55.25 -1.28 -36.90
CA PHE A 64 -55.96 -2.43 -37.45
C PHE A 64 -56.49 -2.19 -38.86
N ASP A 65 -57.04 -1.02 -39.14
CA ASP A 65 -57.50 -0.65 -40.48
C ASP A 65 -56.34 -0.54 -41.47
N ARG A 66 -55.17 -0.03 -41.03
CA ARG A 66 -53.95 -0.04 -41.83
C ARG A 66 -53.49 -1.47 -42.15
N TRP A 67 -53.40 -2.35 -41.14
CA TRP A 67 -53.02 -3.75 -41.36
C TRP A 67 -54.03 -4.49 -42.23
N ARG A 68 -55.33 -4.19 -42.08
CA ARG A 68 -56.39 -4.76 -42.90
C ARG A 68 -56.30 -4.30 -44.35
N GLN A 69 -56.13 -3.00 -44.60
CA GLN A 69 -55.93 -2.45 -45.94
C GLN A 69 -54.69 -3.06 -46.60
N MET A 70 -53.58 -3.13 -45.86
CA MET A 70 -52.34 -3.73 -46.36
C MET A 70 -52.49 -5.22 -46.66
N ASN A 71 -53.19 -5.97 -45.82
CA ASN A 71 -53.51 -7.38 -46.07
C ASN A 71 -54.49 -7.56 -47.27
N ASP A 72 -55.48 -6.68 -47.42
CA ASP A 72 -56.41 -6.71 -48.56
C ASP A 72 -55.70 -6.33 -49.88
N GLU A 73 -54.79 -5.35 -49.86
CA GLU A 73 -53.94 -5.01 -51.00
C GLU A 73 -53.02 -6.18 -51.39
N ILE A 74 -52.40 -6.86 -50.41
CA ILE A 74 -51.59 -8.06 -50.65
C ILE A 74 -52.45 -9.18 -51.26
N LYS A 75 -53.66 -9.42 -50.73
CA LYS A 75 -54.52 -10.51 -51.21
C LYS A 75 -55.17 -10.25 -52.57
N VAL A 76 -55.50 -9.00 -52.89
CA VAL A 76 -56.24 -8.68 -54.13
C VAL A 76 -55.28 -8.29 -55.26
N ASN A 77 -54.31 -7.42 -55.01
CA ASN A 77 -53.44 -6.90 -56.08
C ASN A 77 -52.27 -7.85 -56.33
N TYR A 78 -51.50 -8.19 -55.29
CA TYR A 78 -50.30 -9.02 -55.48
C TYR A 78 -50.64 -10.45 -55.94
N VAL A 79 -51.69 -11.07 -55.39
CA VAL A 79 -52.13 -12.40 -55.85
C VAL A 79 -52.60 -12.37 -57.31
N LYS A 80 -53.32 -11.31 -57.72
CA LYS A 80 -53.80 -11.16 -59.09
C LYS A 80 -52.62 -10.95 -60.06
N ASP A 81 -51.70 -10.07 -59.73
CA ASP A 81 -50.52 -9.79 -60.55
C ASP A 81 -49.61 -11.02 -60.65
N ILE A 82 -49.43 -11.78 -59.56
CA ILE A 82 -48.69 -13.05 -59.58
C ILE A 82 -49.41 -14.08 -60.45
N ASN A 83 -50.73 -14.17 -60.44
CA ASN A 83 -51.48 -15.08 -61.31
C ASN A 83 -51.31 -14.74 -62.80
N GLU A 84 -51.38 -13.46 -63.16
CA GLU A 84 -51.18 -13.00 -64.54
C GLU A 84 -49.74 -13.33 -64.99
N LEU A 85 -48.74 -13.04 -64.15
CA LEU A 85 -47.33 -13.33 -64.47
C LEU A 85 -47.02 -14.83 -64.51
N LEU A 86 -47.65 -15.66 -63.66
CA LEU A 86 -47.51 -17.13 -63.72
C LEU A 86 -48.05 -17.69 -65.04
N TYR A 87 -49.19 -17.15 -65.52
CA TYR A 87 -49.76 -17.52 -66.81
C TYR A 87 -48.84 -17.13 -67.98
N ASP A 88 -48.27 -15.93 -67.95
CA ASP A 88 -47.31 -15.46 -68.97
C ASP A 88 -46.02 -16.31 -69.00
N ILE A 89 -45.55 -16.76 -67.83
CA ILE A 89 -44.41 -17.69 -67.73
C ILE A 89 -44.76 -19.05 -68.33
N GLU A 90 -45.96 -19.60 -68.07
CA GLU A 90 -46.41 -20.83 -68.71
C GLU A 90 -46.38 -20.74 -70.24
N ASP A 91 -46.91 -19.65 -70.79
CA ASP A 91 -46.95 -19.41 -72.23
C ASP A 91 -45.54 -19.23 -72.82
N HIS A 92 -44.62 -18.57 -72.11
CA HIS A 92 -43.23 -18.44 -72.52
C HIS A 92 -42.42 -19.74 -72.42
N ILE A 93 -42.69 -20.60 -71.44
CA ILE A 93 -42.12 -21.95 -71.32
C ILE A 93 -42.61 -22.83 -72.48
N ARG A 94 -43.89 -22.74 -72.86
CA ARG A 94 -44.46 -23.43 -74.03
C ARG A 94 -43.87 -22.93 -75.34
N ALA A 95 -43.58 -21.63 -75.46
CA ALA A 95 -42.98 -21.00 -76.64
C ALA A 95 -41.43 -21.11 -76.71
N PHE A 96 -40.78 -21.88 -75.83
CA PHE A 96 -39.31 -22.09 -75.76
C PHE A 96 -38.47 -20.80 -75.56
N LYS A 97 -39.04 -19.73 -74.99
CA LYS A 97 -38.35 -18.45 -74.73
C LYS A 97 -37.81 -18.38 -73.30
N PHE A 98 -36.81 -19.20 -72.97
CA PHE A 98 -36.32 -19.38 -71.60
C PHE A 98 -35.76 -18.11 -70.95
N LYS A 99 -35.03 -17.25 -71.67
CA LYS A 99 -34.47 -16.01 -71.09
C LYS A 99 -35.53 -15.05 -70.58
N LYS A 100 -36.69 -14.97 -71.24
CA LYS A 100 -37.80 -14.12 -70.81
C LYS A 100 -38.56 -14.75 -69.63
N ALA A 101 -38.74 -16.07 -69.66
CA ALA A 101 -39.28 -16.81 -68.53
C ALA A 101 -38.44 -16.64 -67.26
N THR A 102 -37.09 -16.69 -67.36
CA THR A 102 -36.21 -16.48 -66.19
C THR A 102 -36.31 -15.07 -65.60
N ALA A 103 -36.44 -14.03 -66.44
CA ALA A 103 -36.61 -12.66 -65.96
C ALA A 103 -37.94 -12.49 -65.21
N LEU A 104 -39.03 -13.03 -65.75
CA LEU A 104 -40.34 -13.02 -65.09
C LEU A 104 -40.36 -13.90 -63.82
N GLU A 105 -39.66 -15.03 -63.82
CA GLU A 105 -39.48 -15.86 -62.62
C GLU A 105 -38.74 -15.11 -61.49
N GLU A 106 -37.75 -14.27 -61.83
CA GLU A 106 -37.05 -13.42 -60.86
C GLU A 106 -37.94 -12.29 -60.34
N GLU A 107 -38.72 -11.64 -61.22
CA GLU A 107 -39.70 -10.62 -60.82
C GLU A 107 -40.76 -11.20 -59.87
N ILE A 108 -41.34 -12.37 -60.18
CA ILE A 108 -42.30 -13.05 -59.28
C ILE A 108 -41.65 -13.39 -57.94
N LYS A 109 -40.41 -13.87 -57.92
CA LYS A 109 -39.70 -14.15 -56.66
C LYS A 109 -39.51 -12.90 -55.83
N GLU A 110 -39.20 -11.77 -56.45
CA GLU A 110 -39.05 -10.50 -55.74
C GLU A 110 -40.40 -10.00 -55.19
N TYR A 111 -41.47 -10.10 -55.97
CA TYR A 111 -42.83 -9.77 -55.51
C TYR A 111 -43.31 -10.66 -54.38
N LEU A 112 -43.11 -11.98 -54.51
CA LEU A 112 -43.37 -12.95 -53.45
C LEU A 112 -42.57 -12.57 -52.21
N LYS A 113 -41.26 -12.35 -52.33
CA LYS A 113 -40.41 -11.99 -51.18
C LYS A 113 -40.91 -10.74 -50.45
N ARG A 114 -41.22 -9.66 -51.18
CA ARG A 114 -41.77 -8.42 -50.61
C ARG A 114 -43.11 -8.66 -49.92
N ALA A 115 -43.99 -9.47 -50.51
CA ALA A 115 -45.27 -9.83 -49.92
C ALA A 115 -45.13 -10.70 -48.65
N THR A 116 -44.17 -11.64 -48.60
CA THR A 116 -43.88 -12.36 -47.35
C THR A 116 -43.30 -11.46 -46.28
N GLU A 117 -42.44 -10.52 -46.63
CA GLU A 117 -41.82 -9.60 -45.68
C GLU A 117 -42.87 -8.66 -45.07
N SER A 118 -43.77 -8.10 -45.88
CA SER A 118 -44.89 -7.31 -45.37
C SER A 118 -45.85 -8.13 -44.51
N GLN A 119 -46.17 -9.36 -44.94
CA GLN A 119 -47.00 -10.28 -44.16
C GLN A 119 -46.37 -10.64 -42.81
N ASN A 120 -45.07 -10.92 -42.76
CA ASN A 120 -44.38 -11.23 -41.51
C ASN A 120 -44.31 -10.01 -40.59
N LYS A 121 -44.11 -8.80 -41.12
CA LYS A 121 -44.13 -7.56 -40.32
C LYS A 121 -45.49 -7.34 -39.65
N ILE A 122 -46.59 -7.56 -40.37
CA ILE A 122 -47.93 -7.45 -39.79
C ILE A 122 -48.10 -8.46 -38.64
N VAL A 123 -47.65 -9.71 -38.82
CA VAL A 123 -47.73 -10.75 -37.79
C VAL A 123 -46.84 -10.43 -36.58
N GLU A 124 -45.66 -9.86 -36.80
CA GLU A 124 -44.73 -9.45 -35.73
C GLU A 124 -45.32 -8.29 -34.92
N GLU A 125 -45.78 -7.22 -35.57
CA GLU A 125 -46.44 -6.08 -34.92
C GLU A 125 -47.71 -6.50 -34.16
N LEU A 126 -48.48 -7.45 -34.71
CA LEU A 126 -49.68 -7.99 -34.07
C LEU A 126 -49.35 -8.81 -32.82
N ASN A 127 -48.31 -9.65 -32.88
CA ASN A 127 -47.85 -10.43 -31.74
C ASN A 127 -47.21 -9.55 -30.66
N ASP A 128 -46.52 -8.48 -31.04
CA ASP A 128 -45.98 -7.49 -30.10
C ASP A 128 -47.11 -6.77 -29.36
N LEU A 129 -48.19 -6.41 -30.05
CA LEU A 129 -49.36 -5.79 -29.43
C LEU A 129 -50.03 -6.75 -28.41
N ILE A 130 -50.35 -7.98 -28.83
CA ILE A 130 -50.99 -8.99 -27.97
C ILE A 130 -50.07 -9.34 -26.78
N GLY A 131 -48.78 -9.50 -27.03
CA GLY A 131 -47.78 -9.78 -26.00
C GLY A 131 -47.60 -8.61 -25.03
N SER A 132 -47.72 -7.37 -25.48
CA SER A 132 -47.66 -6.18 -24.63
C SER A 132 -48.89 -6.07 -23.72
N GLU A 133 -50.09 -6.39 -24.21
CA GLU A 133 -51.32 -6.35 -23.42
C GLU A 133 -51.31 -7.40 -22.30
N GLU A 134 -50.97 -8.66 -22.63
CA GLU A 134 -50.95 -9.74 -21.65
C GLU A 134 -49.91 -9.45 -20.55
N LYS A 135 -48.73 -8.95 -20.93
CA LYS A 135 -47.69 -8.53 -19.98
C LYS A 135 -48.14 -7.33 -19.14
N ASN A 136 -48.73 -6.31 -19.74
CA ASN A 136 -49.23 -5.13 -19.03
C ASN A 136 -50.28 -5.51 -17.99
N ARG A 137 -51.20 -6.44 -18.32
CA ARG A 137 -52.24 -6.90 -17.39
C ARG A 137 -51.66 -7.67 -16.21
N VAL A 138 -50.66 -8.52 -16.44
CA VAL A 138 -49.98 -9.24 -15.34
C VAL A 138 -49.17 -8.27 -14.48
N GLU A 139 -48.42 -7.35 -15.09
CA GLU A 139 -47.60 -6.38 -14.38
C GLU A 139 -48.46 -5.44 -13.51
N ILE A 140 -49.59 -4.92 -14.02
CA ILE A 140 -50.47 -4.05 -13.23
C ILE A 140 -51.18 -4.81 -12.09
N GLU A 141 -51.51 -6.09 -12.27
CA GLU A 141 -52.09 -6.92 -11.20
C GLU A 141 -51.06 -7.13 -10.08
N VAL A 142 -49.82 -7.47 -10.44
CA VAL A 142 -48.70 -7.61 -9.49
C VAL A 142 -48.42 -6.28 -8.77
N LEU A 143 -48.43 -5.15 -9.49
CA LEU A 143 -48.27 -3.82 -8.90
C LEU A 143 -49.40 -3.55 -7.91
N ASN A 144 -50.66 -3.75 -8.31
CA ASN A 144 -51.81 -3.57 -7.43
C ASN A 144 -51.75 -4.44 -6.16
N GLU A 145 -51.28 -5.68 -6.25
CA GLU A 145 -51.04 -6.52 -5.09
C GLU A 145 -49.93 -5.96 -4.19
N LYS A 146 -48.81 -5.52 -4.77
CA LYS A 146 -47.72 -4.86 -4.03
C LYS A 146 -48.18 -3.59 -3.33
N TYR A 147 -48.96 -2.73 -3.99
CA TYR A 147 -49.52 -1.51 -3.40
C TYR A 147 -50.55 -1.80 -2.29
N LYS A 148 -51.41 -2.82 -2.46
CA LYS A 148 -52.29 -3.29 -1.38
C LYS A 148 -51.50 -3.84 -0.20
N GLY A 149 -50.39 -4.55 -0.47
CA GLY A 149 -49.44 -5.00 0.54
C GLY A 149 -48.81 -3.83 1.29
N ALA A 150 -48.27 -2.86 0.56
CA ALA A 150 -47.65 -1.66 1.10
C ALA A 150 -48.63 -0.79 1.92
N ARG A 151 -49.88 -0.67 1.45
CA ARG A 151 -50.94 0.00 2.23
C ARG A 151 -51.25 -0.73 3.52
N LYS A 152 -51.29 -2.07 3.51
CA LYS A 152 -51.49 -2.88 4.72
C LYS A 152 -50.32 -2.75 5.69
N THR A 153 -49.07 -2.71 5.20
CA THR A 153 -47.89 -2.55 6.07
C THR A 153 -47.83 -1.17 6.69
N LEU A 154 -48.19 -0.10 5.96
CA LEU A 154 -48.30 1.25 6.53
C LEU A 154 -49.38 1.32 7.62
N LEU A 155 -50.56 0.74 7.39
CA LEU A 155 -51.63 0.70 8.39
C LEU A 155 -51.27 -0.16 9.60
N ALA A 156 -50.56 -1.28 9.40
CA ALA A 156 -50.13 -2.17 10.48
C ALA A 156 -49.01 -1.55 11.34
N HIS A 157 -48.14 -0.76 10.73
CA HIS A 157 -46.98 -0.14 11.38
C HIS A 157 -47.09 1.39 11.42
N GLN A 158 -48.29 1.93 11.66
CA GLN A 158 -48.55 3.38 11.70
C GLN A 158 -47.58 4.14 12.63
N HIS A 159 -47.20 3.52 13.75
CA HIS A 159 -46.25 4.10 14.72
C HIS A 159 -44.80 4.10 14.22
N ALA A 160 -44.41 3.15 13.37
CA ALA A 160 -43.04 3.04 12.86
C ALA A 160 -42.75 4.07 11.76
N PHE A 161 -43.78 4.55 11.05
CA PHE A 161 -43.64 5.57 10.01
C PHE A 161 -43.81 7.00 10.54
N GLY A 162 -44.31 7.16 11.77
CA GLY A 162 -44.29 8.42 12.52
C GLY A 162 -44.77 9.64 11.72
N ASP A 163 -43.96 10.70 11.74
CA ASP A 163 -44.25 11.98 11.07
C ASP A 163 -44.14 11.94 9.53
N ALA A 164 -43.62 10.86 8.94
CA ALA A 164 -43.52 10.67 7.49
C ALA A 164 -44.79 10.03 6.89
N LEU A 165 -45.71 9.56 7.75
CA LEU A 165 -46.97 8.93 7.34
C LEU A 165 -47.81 9.77 6.36
N PRO A 166 -48.08 11.08 6.58
CA PRO A 166 -48.91 11.85 5.66
C PRO A 166 -48.31 11.99 4.26
N ALA A 167 -46.98 12.09 4.15
CA ALA A 167 -46.30 12.18 2.85
C ALA A 167 -46.28 10.84 2.10
N LEU A 168 -46.20 9.72 2.83
CA LEU A 168 -46.33 8.37 2.26
C LEU A 168 -47.77 8.05 1.84
N GLU A 169 -48.76 8.53 2.60
CA GLU A 169 -50.17 8.42 2.24
C GLU A 169 -50.49 9.21 0.97
N GLU A 170 -50.00 10.45 0.84
CA GLU A 170 -50.20 11.26 -0.37
C GLU A 170 -49.63 10.56 -1.62
N ARG A 171 -48.40 10.02 -1.54
CA ARG A 171 -47.82 9.25 -2.65
C ARG A 171 -48.58 7.96 -2.97
N LEU A 172 -49.18 7.30 -1.98
CA LEU A 172 -50.05 6.15 -2.22
C LEU A 172 -51.39 6.54 -2.84
N GLU A 173 -51.93 7.70 -2.48
CA GLU A 173 -53.15 8.21 -3.07
C GLU A 173 -52.94 8.57 -4.55
N GLU A 174 -51.77 9.09 -4.94
CA GLU A 174 -51.41 9.35 -6.34
C GLU A 174 -51.38 8.09 -7.23
N PHE A 175 -51.18 6.90 -6.66
CA PHE A 175 -51.21 5.65 -7.42
C PHE A 175 -52.63 5.27 -7.90
N THR A 176 -53.66 5.61 -7.12
CA THR A 176 -55.06 5.29 -7.45
C THR A 176 -55.53 5.93 -8.76
N PRO A 177 -55.40 7.26 -8.97
CA PRO A 177 -55.81 7.89 -10.23
C PRO A 177 -54.94 7.44 -11.42
N LYS A 178 -53.67 7.07 -11.21
CA LYS A 178 -52.83 6.50 -12.27
C LYS A 178 -53.32 5.10 -12.69
N SER A 179 -53.74 4.26 -11.75
CA SER A 179 -54.37 2.96 -12.05
C SER A 179 -55.74 3.12 -12.72
N GLU A 180 -56.52 4.14 -12.36
CA GLU A 180 -57.79 4.47 -13.04
C GLU A 180 -57.52 4.94 -14.47
N ARG A 181 -56.51 5.79 -14.68
CA ARG A 181 -56.08 6.22 -16.02
C ARG A 181 -55.58 5.06 -16.87
N PHE A 182 -54.90 4.07 -16.27
CA PHE A 182 -54.55 2.83 -16.98
C PHE A 182 -55.80 2.06 -17.43
N ALA A 183 -56.81 1.94 -16.56
CA ALA A 183 -58.07 1.28 -16.91
C ALA A 183 -58.79 2.02 -18.04
N GLU A 184 -58.85 3.36 -17.99
CA GLU A 184 -59.40 4.20 -19.06
C GLU A 184 -58.66 4.04 -20.38
N LEU A 185 -57.31 4.04 -20.37
CA LEU A 185 -56.50 3.85 -21.58
C LEU A 185 -56.65 2.43 -22.16
N THR A 186 -56.85 1.43 -21.30
CA THR A 186 -57.12 0.05 -21.71
C THR A 186 -58.53 -0.08 -22.31
N GLU A 187 -59.53 0.60 -21.75
CA GLU A 187 -60.89 0.67 -22.31
C GLU A 187 -60.93 1.43 -23.64
N GLN A 188 -60.13 2.51 -23.76
CA GLN A 188 -59.97 3.28 -25.00
C GLN A 188 -59.11 2.59 -26.04
N GLY A 189 -58.46 1.46 -25.71
CA GLY A 189 -57.62 0.69 -26.63
C GLY A 189 -56.26 1.32 -26.94
N ASN A 190 -55.75 2.24 -26.12
CA ASN A 190 -54.43 2.86 -26.28
C ASN A 190 -53.34 2.10 -25.50
N TYR A 191 -52.96 0.92 -26.00
CA TYR A 191 -52.06 -0.01 -25.28
C TYR A 191 -50.59 0.46 -25.17
N LEU A 192 -50.11 1.32 -26.08
CA LEU A 192 -48.75 1.86 -26.03
C LEU A 192 -48.58 2.91 -24.93
N GLU A 193 -49.51 3.86 -24.83
CA GLU A 193 -49.53 4.84 -23.73
C GLU A 193 -49.76 4.13 -22.38
N ALA A 194 -50.56 3.07 -22.37
CA ALA A 194 -50.74 2.22 -21.21
C ALA A 194 -49.44 1.51 -20.79
N ARG A 195 -48.58 1.09 -21.75
CA ARG A 195 -47.27 0.49 -21.44
C ARG A 195 -46.33 1.48 -20.78
N GLU A 196 -46.20 2.68 -21.33
CA GLU A 196 -45.35 3.74 -20.76
C GLU A 196 -45.77 4.07 -19.32
N LEU A 197 -47.08 4.13 -19.09
CA LEU A 197 -47.63 4.38 -17.76
C LEU A 197 -47.36 3.22 -16.78
N VAL A 198 -47.46 1.96 -17.23
CA VAL A 198 -47.11 0.80 -16.40
C VAL A 198 -45.62 0.78 -16.06
N GLU A 199 -44.75 1.13 -17.00
CA GLU A 199 -43.30 1.19 -16.76
C GLU A 199 -42.94 2.30 -15.77
N GLN A 200 -43.54 3.48 -15.90
CA GLN A 200 -43.41 4.56 -14.91
C GLN A 200 -43.90 4.13 -13.52
N LEU A 201 -45.08 3.49 -13.46
CA LEU A 201 -45.62 2.97 -12.21
C LEU A 201 -44.75 1.87 -11.59
N HIS A 202 -44.08 1.08 -12.41
CA HIS A 202 -43.15 0.06 -11.93
C HIS A 202 -41.93 0.69 -11.27
N VAL A 203 -41.31 1.69 -11.90
CA VAL A 203 -40.16 2.40 -11.33
C VAL A 203 -40.55 3.11 -10.03
N GLU A 204 -41.66 3.87 -10.04
CA GLU A 204 -42.18 4.53 -8.84
C GLU A 204 -42.50 3.53 -7.72
N SER A 205 -43.04 2.35 -8.06
CA SER A 205 -43.33 1.29 -7.09
C SER A 205 -42.07 0.70 -6.48
N GLU A 206 -41.01 0.49 -7.25
CA GLU A 206 -39.75 -0.03 -6.71
C GLU A 206 -39.09 0.96 -5.77
N ASP A 207 -39.09 2.24 -6.14
CA ASP A 207 -38.57 3.29 -5.29
C ASP A 207 -39.40 3.41 -4.02
N PHE A 208 -40.73 3.41 -4.12
CA PHE A 208 -41.61 3.41 -2.94
C PHE A 208 -41.38 2.22 -2.01
N LEU A 209 -41.14 1.01 -2.54
CA LEU A 209 -40.85 -0.17 -1.72
C LEU A 209 -39.51 -0.06 -1.00
N LYS A 210 -38.47 0.50 -1.63
CA LYS A 210 -37.20 0.81 -0.96
C LYS A 210 -37.41 1.82 0.17
N LEU A 211 -38.13 2.91 -0.11
CA LEU A 211 -38.49 3.92 0.91
C LEU A 211 -39.23 3.27 2.09
N LEU A 212 -40.16 2.34 1.84
CA LEU A 212 -40.92 1.67 2.90
C LEU A 212 -40.06 0.75 3.78
N GLN A 213 -38.98 0.17 3.24
CA GLN A 213 -38.04 -0.65 4.02
C GLN A 213 -37.08 0.19 4.86
N ASP A 214 -36.66 1.33 4.32
CA ASP A 214 -35.59 2.15 4.90
C ASP A 214 -36.10 3.17 5.94
N ILE A 215 -37.32 3.69 5.78
CA ILE A 215 -37.89 4.67 6.70
C ILE A 215 -38.02 4.12 8.13
N PRO A 216 -38.49 2.88 8.37
CA PRO A 216 -38.59 2.34 9.72
C PRO A 216 -37.24 2.26 10.45
N THR A 217 -36.15 1.89 9.76
CA THR A 217 -34.82 1.80 10.39
C THR A 217 -34.31 3.18 10.76
N LEU A 218 -34.44 4.15 9.85
CA LEU A 218 -34.02 5.53 10.10
C LEU A 218 -34.81 6.18 11.23
N ILE A 219 -36.12 5.90 11.31
CA ILE A 219 -36.96 6.41 12.39
C ILE A 219 -36.59 5.78 13.73
N THR A 220 -36.30 4.47 13.77
CA THR A 220 -35.81 3.85 15.01
C THR A 220 -34.47 4.47 15.45
N ASP A 221 -33.57 4.74 14.52
CA ASP A 221 -32.29 5.34 14.85
C ASP A 221 -32.45 6.75 15.44
N VAL A 222 -33.31 7.59 14.83
CA VAL A 222 -33.54 8.97 15.28
C VAL A 222 -34.42 9.06 16.53
N GLN A 223 -35.39 8.16 16.71
CA GLN A 223 -36.34 8.24 17.84
C GLN A 223 -35.87 7.49 19.07
N THR A 224 -35.18 6.36 18.92
CA THR A 224 -34.74 5.55 20.07
C THR A 224 -33.24 5.61 20.26
N ASN A 225 -32.44 5.30 19.24
CA ASN A 225 -31.02 5.02 19.45
C ASN A 225 -30.20 6.27 19.79
N ILE A 226 -30.36 7.36 19.02
CA ILE A 226 -29.67 8.63 19.26
C ILE A 226 -30.08 9.23 20.61
N PRO A 227 -31.37 9.36 20.96
CA PRO A 227 -31.76 9.88 22.27
C PRO A 227 -31.29 9.01 23.44
N THR A 228 -31.31 7.67 23.32
CA THR A 228 -30.78 6.81 24.39
C THR A 228 -29.30 7.03 24.57
N ALA A 229 -28.52 7.08 23.48
CA ALA A 229 -27.09 7.34 23.54
C ALA A 229 -26.79 8.71 24.19
N LEU A 230 -27.54 9.75 23.84
CA LEU A 230 -27.40 11.07 24.48
C LEU A 230 -27.73 11.06 25.97
N THR A 231 -28.77 10.32 26.38
CA THR A 231 -29.08 10.18 27.81
C THR A 231 -28.02 9.40 28.57
N GLU A 232 -27.43 8.38 27.95
CA GLU A 232 -26.33 7.60 28.52
C GLU A 232 -25.07 8.46 28.67
N ILE A 233 -24.70 9.23 27.64
CA ILE A 233 -23.55 10.16 27.73
C ILE A 233 -23.82 11.25 28.77
N ARG A 234 -25.04 11.79 28.86
CA ARG A 234 -25.38 12.78 29.90
C ARG A 234 -25.30 12.20 31.30
N ALA A 235 -25.73 10.95 31.49
CA ALA A 235 -25.59 10.24 32.77
C ALA A 235 -24.12 9.99 33.09
N GLY A 236 -23.32 9.50 32.12
CA GLY A 236 -21.89 9.31 32.26
C GLY A 236 -21.14 10.60 32.58
N TYR A 237 -21.49 11.71 31.91
CA TYR A 237 -20.96 13.04 32.19
C TYR A 237 -21.24 13.48 33.62
N ALA A 238 -22.48 13.31 34.10
CA ALA A 238 -22.86 13.66 35.47
C ALA A 238 -22.14 12.78 36.52
N GLU A 239 -21.96 11.49 36.24
CA GLU A 239 -21.17 10.60 37.10
C GLU A 239 -19.69 11.03 37.16
N MET A 240 -19.11 11.45 36.04
CA MET A 240 -17.75 11.96 35.98
C MET A 240 -17.62 13.33 36.67
N GLU A 241 -18.58 14.24 36.53
CA GLU A 241 -18.58 15.46 37.35
C GLU A 241 -18.64 15.14 38.85
N GLY A 242 -19.45 14.15 39.25
CA GLY A 242 -19.54 13.66 40.63
C GLY A 242 -18.22 13.05 41.14
N GLN A 243 -17.43 12.47 40.26
CA GLN A 243 -16.09 11.94 40.56
C GLN A 243 -14.98 13.01 40.49
N GLY A 244 -15.34 14.27 40.25
CA GLY A 244 -14.43 15.42 40.27
C GLY A 244 -13.65 15.65 38.98
N TYR A 245 -14.13 15.14 37.83
CA TYR A 245 -13.50 15.42 36.54
C TYR A 245 -13.83 16.84 36.06
N TYR A 246 -12.80 17.58 35.61
CA TYR A 246 -12.99 18.90 35.02
C TYR A 246 -13.30 18.78 33.53
N LEU A 247 -14.58 18.54 33.20
CA LEU A 247 -15.03 18.38 31.82
C LEU A 247 -15.52 19.69 31.17
N ARG A 248 -15.41 20.83 31.87
CA ARG A 248 -15.88 22.13 31.37
C ARG A 248 -15.11 22.67 30.17
N HIS A 249 -13.89 22.19 29.93
CA HIS A 249 -13.12 22.57 28.74
C HIS A 249 -13.71 21.98 27.45
N LEU A 250 -14.50 20.91 27.56
CA LEU A 250 -14.90 20.11 26.41
C LEU A 250 -16.17 20.61 25.70
N GLU A 251 -16.82 21.67 26.20
CA GLU A 251 -18.03 22.27 25.59
C GLU A 251 -19.12 21.24 25.20
N LEU A 252 -19.12 20.05 25.83
CA LEU A 252 -20.03 18.94 25.53
C LEU A 252 -21.50 19.34 25.70
N LEU A 253 -21.77 20.32 26.57
CA LEU A 253 -23.11 20.88 26.76
C LEU A 253 -23.60 21.63 25.51
N GLU A 254 -22.74 22.42 24.86
CA GLU A 254 -23.09 23.10 23.60
C GLU A 254 -23.26 22.08 22.47
N ALA A 255 -22.43 21.04 22.47
CA ALA A 255 -22.52 19.98 21.47
C ALA A 255 -23.78 19.12 21.65
N PHE A 256 -24.24 18.86 22.89
CA PHE A 256 -25.55 18.22 23.11
C PHE A 256 -26.70 19.09 22.61
N GLU A 257 -26.64 20.41 22.82
CA GLU A 257 -27.65 21.32 22.29
C GLU A 257 -27.66 21.31 20.75
N GLN A 258 -26.49 21.30 20.11
CA GLN A 258 -26.37 21.17 18.64
C GLN A 258 -26.97 19.86 18.14
N VAL A 259 -26.67 18.73 18.79
CA VAL A 259 -27.26 17.43 18.42
C VAL A 259 -28.78 17.44 18.62
N GLU A 260 -29.29 18.03 19.70
CA GLU A 260 -30.74 18.17 19.91
C GLU A 260 -31.40 19.04 18.82
N GLU A 261 -30.74 20.13 18.39
CA GLU A 261 -31.18 20.96 17.27
C GLU A 261 -31.17 20.19 15.93
N GLU A 262 -30.14 19.40 15.67
CA GLU A 262 -30.03 18.56 14.48
C GLU A 262 -31.08 17.46 14.45
N ILE A 263 -31.43 16.86 15.59
CA ILE A 263 -32.56 15.92 15.68
C ILE A 263 -33.87 16.61 15.29
N ILE A 264 -34.06 17.89 15.65
CA ILE A 264 -35.26 18.65 15.27
C ILE A 264 -35.24 18.97 13.77
N THR A 265 -34.09 19.27 13.16
CA THR A 265 -34.00 19.48 11.71
C THR A 265 -34.24 18.18 10.95
N ILE A 266 -33.66 17.07 11.39
CA ILE A 266 -33.88 15.73 10.81
C ILE A 266 -35.37 15.34 10.90
N LYS A 267 -36.06 15.64 12.02
CA LYS A 267 -37.52 15.43 12.12
C LYS A 267 -38.33 16.29 11.16
N LYS A 268 -37.87 17.50 10.81
CA LYS A 268 -38.52 18.35 9.80
C LYS A 268 -38.24 17.84 8.39
N ASP A 269 -37.01 17.44 8.10
CA ASP A 269 -36.61 16.94 6.79
C ASP A 269 -37.21 15.55 6.51
N MET A 270 -37.47 14.74 7.55
CA MET A 270 -38.29 13.53 7.46
C MET A 270 -39.71 13.79 6.94
N LYS A 271 -40.29 14.98 7.20
CA LYS A 271 -41.59 15.36 6.63
C LYS A 271 -41.49 15.68 5.12
N ASN A 272 -40.32 16.11 4.67
CA ASN A 272 -40.05 16.47 3.28
C ASN A 272 -39.54 15.28 2.43
N LEU A 273 -39.32 14.12 3.05
CA LEU A 273 -38.95 12.84 2.41
C LEU A 273 -37.56 12.81 1.73
N GLU A 274 -36.60 13.60 2.20
CA GLU A 274 -35.21 13.58 1.69
C GLU A 274 -34.35 12.52 2.40
N LEU A 275 -34.44 11.24 2.00
CA LEU A 275 -33.78 10.15 2.73
C LEU A 275 -32.24 10.15 2.64
N ASP A 276 -31.67 10.63 1.53
CA ASP A 276 -30.22 10.61 1.34
C ASP A 276 -29.50 11.60 2.25
N THR A 277 -30.08 12.79 2.45
CA THR A 277 -29.55 13.79 3.38
C THR A 277 -29.74 13.38 4.83
N ILE A 278 -30.84 12.70 5.14
CA ILE A 278 -31.12 12.15 6.49
C ILE A 278 -30.11 11.06 6.86
N ARG A 279 -29.75 10.16 5.94
CA ARG A 279 -28.75 9.11 6.20
C ARG A 279 -27.38 9.70 6.54
N GLN A 280 -26.90 10.62 5.72
CA GLN A 280 -25.60 11.27 5.95
C GLN A 280 -25.57 11.98 7.30
N ARG A 281 -26.63 12.72 7.65
CA ARG A 281 -26.70 13.38 8.95
C ARG A 281 -26.78 12.41 10.13
N ILE A 282 -27.42 11.26 9.98
CA ILE A 282 -27.43 10.23 11.03
C ILE A 282 -26.04 9.63 11.20
N GLU A 283 -25.30 9.40 10.12
CA GLU A 283 -23.90 8.96 10.19
C GLU A 283 -23.03 10.01 10.88
N ASP A 284 -23.11 11.29 10.49
CA ASP A 284 -22.38 12.39 11.12
C ASP A 284 -22.69 12.50 12.63
N LEU A 285 -23.96 12.30 13.02
CA LEU A 285 -24.38 12.29 14.42
C LEU A 285 -23.80 11.11 15.19
N ASN A 286 -23.77 9.92 14.60
CA ASN A 286 -23.16 8.75 15.24
C ASN A 286 -21.64 8.93 15.40
N GLU A 287 -20.95 9.47 14.39
CA GLU A 287 -19.51 9.80 14.49
C GLU A 287 -19.25 10.82 15.60
N THR A 288 -20.13 11.82 15.74
CA THR A 288 -20.04 12.83 16.81
C THR A 288 -20.26 12.21 18.19
N ILE A 289 -21.20 11.27 18.32
CA ILE A 289 -21.47 10.52 19.55
C ILE A 289 -20.26 9.63 19.92
N ASP A 290 -19.70 8.91 18.95
CA ASP A 290 -18.51 8.08 19.16
C ASP A 290 -17.31 8.92 19.58
N TYR A 291 -17.13 10.11 18.99
CA TYR A 291 -16.12 11.07 19.42
C TYR A 291 -16.30 11.48 20.89
N PHE A 292 -17.53 11.70 21.37
CA PHE A 292 -17.75 12.01 22.78
C PHE A 292 -17.35 10.86 23.70
N TYR A 293 -17.63 9.61 23.32
CA TYR A 293 -17.16 8.45 24.07
C TYR A 293 -15.64 8.39 24.13
N ASP A 294 -14.95 8.54 22.99
CA ASP A 294 -13.49 8.53 22.93
C ASP A 294 -12.87 9.59 23.85
N VAL A 295 -13.44 10.79 23.90
CA VAL A 295 -12.91 11.85 24.74
C VAL A 295 -13.11 11.56 26.23
N LEU A 296 -14.28 11.06 26.61
CA LEU A 296 -14.56 10.65 27.99
C LEU A 296 -13.66 9.49 28.42
N GLU A 297 -13.47 8.49 27.55
CA GLU A 297 -12.55 7.38 27.80
C GLU A 297 -11.10 7.86 27.98
N ASN A 298 -10.64 8.78 27.13
CA ASN A 298 -9.31 9.36 27.25
C ASN A 298 -9.08 10.07 28.58
N GLU A 299 -10.08 10.78 29.10
CA GLU A 299 -10.00 11.41 30.43
C GLU A 299 -9.96 10.38 31.57
N VAL A 300 -10.74 9.30 31.49
CA VAL A 300 -10.70 8.19 32.47
C VAL A 300 -9.33 7.51 32.45
N MET A 301 -8.81 7.20 31.26
CA MET A 301 -7.50 6.58 31.08
C MET A 301 -6.38 7.51 31.54
N ALA A 302 -6.49 8.82 31.29
CA ALA A 302 -5.54 9.80 31.77
C ALA A 302 -5.49 9.86 33.29
N LYS A 303 -6.63 9.82 33.98
CA LYS A 303 -6.67 9.77 35.44
C LYS A 303 -6.02 8.52 36.01
N GLN A 304 -6.35 7.34 35.47
CA GLN A 304 -5.73 6.08 35.91
C GLN A 304 -4.21 6.11 35.75
N TYR A 305 -3.73 6.67 34.64
CA TYR A 305 -2.31 6.84 34.38
C TYR A 305 -1.65 7.80 35.38
N LEU A 306 -2.29 8.95 35.66
CA LEU A 306 -1.78 9.91 36.64
C LEU A 306 -1.70 9.28 38.03
N ASP A 307 -2.72 8.57 38.49
CA ASP A 307 -2.73 7.95 39.82
C ASP A 307 -1.60 6.91 39.98
N GLN A 308 -1.34 6.10 38.95
CA GLN A 308 -0.28 5.08 39.00
C GLN A 308 1.12 5.69 38.90
N HIS A 309 1.32 6.69 38.04
CA HIS A 309 2.64 7.22 37.75
C HIS A 309 3.06 8.36 38.67
N CYS A 310 2.13 9.11 39.28
CA CYS A 310 2.47 10.19 40.21
C CYS A 310 3.33 9.71 41.38
N ASP A 311 2.88 8.67 42.09
CA ASP A 311 3.60 8.17 43.27
C ASP A 311 4.99 7.62 42.92
N GLY A 312 5.09 6.92 41.78
CA GLY A 312 6.36 6.41 41.27
C GLY A 312 7.33 7.53 40.89
N MET A 313 6.83 8.62 40.29
CA MET A 313 7.66 9.70 39.78
C MET A 313 8.31 10.52 40.91
N PHE A 314 7.56 10.82 41.97
CA PHE A 314 8.10 11.51 43.15
C PHE A 314 9.26 10.71 43.79
N GLY A 315 9.08 9.38 43.90
CA GLY A 315 10.12 8.48 44.40
C GLY A 315 11.36 8.46 43.50
N LYS A 316 11.20 8.44 42.17
CA LYS A 316 12.31 8.48 41.20
C LYS A 316 13.08 9.81 41.30
N ILE A 317 12.39 10.96 41.32
CA ILE A 317 13.03 12.27 41.42
C ILE A 317 13.84 12.38 42.72
N THR A 318 13.25 11.99 43.85
CA THR A 318 13.93 12.09 45.16
C THR A 318 15.19 11.23 45.20
N LYS A 319 15.14 10.01 44.64
CA LYS A 319 16.32 9.13 44.54
C LYS A 319 17.40 9.73 43.63
N LEU A 320 17.01 10.30 42.49
CA LEU A 320 17.95 10.94 41.57
C LEU A 320 18.60 12.19 42.18
N GLN A 321 17.86 13.00 42.94
CA GLN A 321 18.44 14.13 43.67
C GLN A 321 19.47 13.68 44.71
N GLN A 322 19.18 12.62 45.47
CA GLN A 322 20.14 12.06 46.42
C GLN A 322 21.38 11.50 45.71
N GLY A 323 21.19 10.76 44.61
CA GLY A 323 22.29 10.23 43.81
C GLY A 323 23.18 11.34 43.22
N LEU A 324 22.59 12.40 42.67
CA LEU A 324 23.33 13.52 42.11
C LEU A 324 24.11 14.30 43.16
N ARG A 325 23.55 14.49 44.37
CA ARG A 325 24.31 15.12 45.47
C ARG A 325 25.53 14.29 45.85
N HIS A 326 25.38 12.98 45.97
CA HIS A 326 26.50 12.08 46.22
C HIS A 326 27.55 12.18 45.11
N THR A 327 27.13 12.22 43.84
CA THR A 327 28.06 12.35 42.71
C THR A 327 28.73 13.72 42.62
N ILE A 328 28.11 14.79 43.12
CA ILE A 328 28.78 16.10 43.26
C ILE A 328 29.90 16.00 44.31
N GLU A 329 29.65 15.40 45.47
CA GLU A 329 30.66 15.19 46.50
C GLU A 329 31.81 14.29 46.00
N GLU A 330 31.48 13.21 45.28
CA GLU A 330 32.47 12.36 44.62
C GLU A 330 33.26 13.13 43.56
N ALA A 331 32.62 14.00 42.77
CA ALA A 331 33.30 14.80 41.77
C ALA A 331 34.27 15.80 42.40
N GLU A 332 33.90 16.47 43.48
CA GLU A 332 34.78 17.38 44.23
C GLU A 332 35.98 16.63 44.84
N TYR A 333 35.77 15.40 45.33
CA TYR A 333 36.88 14.56 45.79
C TYR A 333 37.82 14.15 44.65
N VAL A 334 37.27 13.72 43.52
CA VAL A 334 38.05 13.28 42.35
C VAL A 334 38.79 14.45 41.69
N GLN A 335 38.25 15.67 41.71
CA GLN A 335 38.94 16.89 41.24
C GLN A 335 40.28 17.15 41.94
N GLN A 336 40.44 16.69 43.18
CA GLN A 336 41.71 16.85 43.91
C GLN A 336 42.82 15.96 43.34
N SER A 337 42.45 14.85 42.69
CA SER A 337 43.39 13.84 42.17
C SER A 337 43.50 13.88 40.64
N TYR A 338 42.39 14.14 39.96
CA TYR A 338 42.27 14.16 38.51
C TYR A 338 41.79 15.53 38.05
N HIS A 339 42.25 15.96 36.89
CA HIS A 339 41.76 17.20 36.32
C HIS A 339 40.48 16.86 35.57
N LEU A 340 39.34 17.15 36.20
CA LEU A 340 38.08 17.29 35.48
C LEU A 340 38.05 18.67 34.86
N SER A 341 37.66 18.76 33.59
CA SER A 341 37.36 20.06 32.98
C SER A 341 36.24 20.75 33.77
N GLU A 342 36.29 22.07 33.87
CA GLU A 342 35.26 22.86 34.56
C GLU A 342 33.86 22.60 33.95
N GLU A 343 33.80 22.35 32.65
CA GLU A 343 32.57 21.96 31.94
C GLU A 343 31.99 20.62 32.42
N GLU A 344 32.84 19.65 32.75
CA GLU A 344 32.41 18.33 33.24
C GLU A 344 31.99 18.37 34.71
N ALA A 345 32.63 19.22 35.50
CA ALA A 345 32.27 19.48 36.90
C ALA A 345 30.89 20.12 37.07
N ASP A 346 30.46 20.89 36.07
CA ASP A 346 29.17 21.58 36.08
C ASP A 346 28.01 20.67 35.60
N ILE A 347 28.28 19.55 34.93
CA ILE A 347 27.23 18.62 34.44
C ILE A 347 26.30 18.14 35.58
N PRO A 348 26.82 17.64 36.72
CA PRO A 348 25.95 17.21 37.82
C PRO A 348 25.18 18.38 38.46
N ARG A 349 25.78 19.59 38.49
CA ARG A 349 25.15 20.80 39.03
C ARG A 349 24.00 21.30 38.15
N GLU A 350 24.20 21.29 36.83
CA GLU A 350 23.14 21.63 35.87
C GLU A 350 22.03 20.57 35.88
N CYS A 351 22.37 19.28 35.99
CA CYS A 351 21.38 18.22 36.16
C CYS A 351 20.53 18.43 37.42
N LEU A 352 21.14 18.84 38.53
CA LEU A 352 20.43 19.14 39.77
C LEU A 352 19.50 20.34 39.60
N ARG A 353 19.97 21.41 38.93
CA ARG A 353 19.14 22.60 38.64
C ARG A 353 17.94 22.24 37.75
N GLN A 354 18.15 21.39 36.75
CA GLN A 354 17.08 20.88 35.87
C GLN A 354 16.09 20.01 36.65
N LEU A 355 16.56 19.13 37.54
CA LEU A 355 15.68 18.34 38.39
C LEU A 355 14.88 19.20 39.37
N ASP A 356 15.45 20.26 39.93
CA ASP A 356 14.70 21.17 40.82
C ASP A 356 13.61 21.93 40.06
N LEU A 357 13.87 22.32 38.80
CA LEU A 357 12.84 22.90 37.92
C LEU A 357 11.75 21.88 37.58
N LEU A 358 12.13 20.63 37.29
CA LEU A 358 11.19 19.54 37.01
C LEU A 358 10.36 19.17 38.25
N GLN A 359 10.96 19.20 39.44
CA GLN A 359 10.24 18.99 40.70
C GLN A 359 9.20 20.08 40.92
N LYS A 360 9.55 21.36 40.72
CA LYS A 360 8.58 22.46 40.83
C LYS A 360 7.43 22.31 39.84
N ARG A 361 7.71 21.89 38.60
CA ARG A 361 6.67 21.60 37.60
C ARG A 361 5.80 20.42 38.04
N TYR A 362 6.40 19.36 38.55
CA TYR A 362 5.66 18.22 39.07
C TYR A 362 4.79 18.59 40.27
N ASP A 363 5.29 19.40 41.20
CA ASP A 363 4.53 19.86 42.36
C ASP A 363 3.31 20.70 41.91
N LEU A 364 3.46 21.52 40.87
CA LEU A 364 2.33 22.24 40.27
C LEU A 364 1.30 21.28 39.66
N VAL A 365 1.74 20.25 38.91
CA VAL A 365 0.86 19.21 38.36
C VAL A 365 0.16 18.45 39.49
N ALA A 366 0.87 18.07 40.54
CA ALA A 366 0.30 17.38 41.71
C ALA A 366 -0.71 18.26 42.46
N MET A 367 -0.47 19.57 42.58
CA MET A 367 -1.44 20.52 43.12
C MET A 367 -2.67 20.62 42.23
N GLN A 368 -2.50 20.71 40.90
CA GLN A 368 -3.61 20.78 39.95
C GLN A 368 -4.46 19.50 39.95
N VAL A 369 -3.84 18.33 40.06
CA VAL A 369 -4.54 17.04 40.24
C VAL A 369 -5.35 17.04 41.53
N ARG A 370 -4.79 17.54 42.63
CA ARG A 370 -5.50 17.63 43.92
C ARG A 370 -6.65 18.63 43.89
N GLU A 371 -6.50 19.72 43.15
CA GLU A 371 -7.55 20.72 42.99
C GLU A 371 -8.66 20.26 42.04
N GLY A 372 -8.38 19.31 41.13
CA GLY A 372 -9.37 18.75 40.21
C GLY A 372 -9.94 19.77 39.22
N LYS A 373 -9.15 20.79 38.85
CA LYS A 373 -9.61 21.93 38.02
C LYS A 373 -9.04 21.97 36.60
N SER A 374 -8.27 20.97 36.21
CA SER A 374 -7.62 20.90 34.90
C SER A 374 -7.92 19.57 34.21
N ALA A 375 -7.92 19.59 32.87
CA ALA A 375 -8.09 18.39 32.07
C ALA A 375 -6.98 17.37 32.38
N TYR A 376 -7.35 16.11 32.65
CA TYR A 376 -6.37 15.09 33.00
C TYR A 376 -5.55 14.65 31.78
N SER A 377 -6.11 14.77 30.58
CA SER A 377 -5.39 14.56 29.32
C SER A 377 -4.14 15.45 29.21
N SER A 378 -4.27 16.77 29.38
CA SER A 378 -3.13 17.69 29.35
C SER A 378 -2.14 17.43 30.48
N LEU A 379 -2.63 17.09 31.68
CA LEU A 379 -1.76 16.74 32.81
C LEU A 379 -0.97 15.45 32.55
N ARG A 380 -1.56 14.48 31.86
CA ARG A 380 -0.88 13.25 31.44
C ARG A 380 0.24 13.55 30.46
N GLU A 381 0.02 14.41 29.48
CA GLU A 381 1.06 14.85 28.55
C GLU A 381 2.21 15.55 29.30
N GLU A 382 1.89 16.48 30.19
CA GLU A 382 2.88 17.15 31.04
C GLU A 382 3.68 16.14 31.88
N LEU A 383 3.02 15.17 32.52
CA LEU A 383 3.69 14.12 33.27
C LEU A 383 4.62 13.28 32.38
N GLN A 384 4.19 12.95 31.16
CA GLN A 384 5.01 12.21 30.21
C GLN A 384 6.25 13.01 29.77
N THR A 385 6.11 14.33 29.54
CA THR A 385 7.28 15.18 29.25
C THR A 385 8.26 15.22 30.42
N ILE A 386 7.75 15.26 31.66
CA ILE A 386 8.58 15.22 32.86
C ILE A 386 9.27 13.86 32.98
N GLU A 387 8.56 12.75 32.77
CA GLU A 387 9.17 11.40 32.83
C GLU A 387 10.29 11.24 31.79
N LEU A 388 10.09 11.73 30.56
CA LEU A 388 11.13 11.73 29.53
C LEU A 388 12.33 12.59 29.92
N ALA A 389 12.10 13.78 30.49
CA ALA A 389 13.17 14.65 30.95
C ALA A 389 13.96 14.03 32.12
N VAL A 390 13.25 13.44 33.09
CA VAL A 390 13.86 12.71 34.21
C VAL A 390 14.68 11.52 33.68
N GLY A 391 14.16 10.76 32.71
CA GLY A 391 14.90 9.68 32.06
C GLY A 391 16.19 10.14 31.38
N LYS A 392 16.17 11.29 30.69
CA LYS A 392 17.38 11.90 30.12
C LYS A 392 18.40 12.27 31.20
N THR A 393 17.96 12.92 32.28
CA THR A 393 18.86 13.28 33.39
C THR A 393 19.45 12.06 34.08
N MET A 394 18.68 10.98 34.23
CA MET A 394 19.16 9.71 34.78
C MET A 394 20.25 9.08 33.91
N ASN A 395 20.06 9.06 32.59
CA ASN A 395 21.07 8.53 31.66
C ASN A 395 22.38 9.34 31.73
N VAL A 396 22.29 10.67 31.78
CA VAL A 396 23.47 11.54 31.92
C VAL A 396 24.17 11.30 33.26
N HIS A 397 23.42 11.14 34.34
CA HIS A 397 23.99 10.80 35.64
C HIS A 397 24.70 9.45 35.63
N GLU A 398 24.11 8.42 35.02
CA GLU A 398 24.72 7.09 34.91
C GLU A 398 25.99 7.08 34.05
N THR A 399 26.00 7.77 32.91
CA THR A 399 27.20 7.86 32.07
C THR A 399 28.33 8.59 32.80
N PHE A 400 28.00 9.68 33.51
CA PHE A 400 28.97 10.40 34.34
C PHE A 400 29.50 9.51 35.47
N SER A 401 28.63 8.85 36.24
CA SER A 401 29.05 7.94 37.32
C SER A 401 29.93 6.78 36.81
N LYS A 402 29.60 6.20 35.65
CA LYS A 402 30.44 5.18 34.99
C LYS A 402 31.80 5.75 34.59
N ARG A 403 31.85 6.95 34.01
CA ARG A 403 33.10 7.63 33.66
C ARG A 403 33.98 7.87 34.88
N MET A 404 33.40 8.31 36.00
CA MET A 404 34.15 8.51 37.26
C MET A 404 34.77 7.23 37.79
N LYS A 405 34.05 6.10 37.71
CA LYS A 405 34.59 4.78 38.07
C LYS A 405 35.69 4.33 37.12
N ASN A 406 35.55 4.63 35.83
CA ASN A 406 36.50 4.24 34.80
C ASN A 406 37.83 4.97 34.93
N LEU A 407 37.89 6.23 35.37
CA LEU A 407 39.15 6.98 35.52
C LEU A 407 40.22 6.20 36.30
N ARG A 408 39.84 5.52 37.38
CA ARG A 408 40.76 4.70 38.18
C ARG A 408 41.17 3.41 37.48
N VAL A 409 40.25 2.80 36.73
CA VAL A 409 40.54 1.59 35.94
C VAL A 409 41.47 1.94 34.78
N ASP A 410 41.24 3.08 34.14
CA ASP A 410 42.01 3.56 33.02
C ASP A 410 43.45 3.90 33.44
N GLU A 411 43.64 4.50 34.63
CA GLU A 411 44.98 4.74 35.20
C GLU A 411 45.76 3.45 35.39
N GLU A 412 45.14 2.43 35.99
CA GLU A 412 45.76 1.12 36.20
C GLU A 412 46.11 0.44 34.86
N GLN A 413 45.21 0.52 33.88
CA GLN A 413 45.47 0.01 32.53
C GLN A 413 46.62 0.76 31.85
N ALA A 414 46.71 2.08 31.98
CA ALA A 414 47.79 2.87 31.41
C ALA A 414 49.15 2.48 32.03
N ARG A 415 49.21 2.24 33.35
CA ARG A 415 50.42 1.74 34.01
C ARG A 415 50.83 0.37 33.50
N GLN A 416 49.89 -0.57 33.39
CA GLN A 416 50.15 -1.91 32.87
C GLN A 416 50.65 -1.88 31.42
N ARG A 417 50.05 -1.04 30.57
CA ARG A 417 50.50 -0.84 29.18
C ARG A 417 51.91 -0.27 29.14
N LEU A 418 52.21 0.74 29.96
CA LEU A 418 53.55 1.31 30.06
C LEU A 418 54.59 0.26 30.48
N GLU A 419 54.30 -0.60 31.45
CA GLU A 419 55.20 -1.70 31.82
C GLU A 419 55.48 -2.65 30.65
N VAL A 420 54.46 -2.95 29.83
CA VAL A 420 54.61 -3.78 28.64
C VAL A 420 55.50 -3.09 27.60
N ILE A 421 55.34 -1.79 27.39
CA ILE A 421 56.19 -1.01 26.48
C ILE A 421 57.65 -1.03 26.97
N GLU A 422 57.91 -0.80 28.26
CA GLU A 422 59.25 -0.85 28.84
C GLU A 422 59.91 -2.23 28.69
N ARG A 423 59.15 -3.32 28.93
CA ARG A 423 59.65 -4.68 28.73
C ARG A 423 59.99 -4.93 27.26
N ASN A 424 59.13 -4.51 26.35
CA ASN A 424 59.37 -4.65 24.91
C ASN A 424 60.62 -3.87 24.48
N LEU A 425 60.85 -2.66 25.00
CA LEU A 425 62.06 -1.88 24.74
C LEU A 425 63.31 -2.65 25.17
N GLN A 426 63.33 -3.14 26.42
CA GLN A 426 64.45 -3.93 26.94
C GLN A 426 64.69 -5.22 26.14
N GLU A 427 63.61 -5.90 25.70
CA GLU A 427 63.72 -7.08 24.85
C GLU A 427 64.31 -6.74 23.49
N THR A 428 63.88 -5.65 22.85
CA THR A 428 64.45 -5.21 21.56
C THR A 428 65.92 -4.84 21.67
N GLU A 429 66.33 -4.13 22.72
CA GLU A 429 67.75 -3.83 22.98
C GLU A 429 68.56 -5.12 23.17
N ARG A 430 68.04 -6.08 23.95
CA ARG A 430 68.69 -7.38 24.13
C ARG A 430 68.81 -8.17 22.83
N MET A 431 67.77 -8.16 21.98
CA MET A 431 67.80 -8.81 20.68
C MET A 431 68.89 -8.20 19.77
N LEU A 432 68.98 -6.87 19.74
CA LEU A 432 70.00 -6.15 18.97
C LEU A 432 71.42 -6.44 19.48
N HIS A 433 71.63 -6.49 20.79
CA HIS A 433 72.93 -6.85 21.37
C HIS A 433 73.33 -8.31 21.13
N LYS A 434 72.37 -9.25 21.11
CA LYS A 434 72.63 -10.67 20.84
C LYS A 434 73.01 -10.92 19.37
N ALA A 435 72.61 -10.06 18.45
CA ALA A 435 72.80 -10.23 17.01
C ALA A 435 74.24 -10.02 16.51
N ASN A 436 75.24 -9.82 17.40
CA ASN A 436 76.68 -9.73 17.06
C ASN A 436 77.02 -8.78 15.89
N MET A 437 76.24 -7.72 15.70
CA MET A 437 76.44 -6.73 14.64
C MET A 437 77.64 -5.80 14.91
N PRO A 438 78.40 -5.38 13.88
CA PRO A 438 79.50 -4.42 14.03
C PRO A 438 79.08 -3.04 14.57
N GLY A 439 77.85 -2.60 14.28
CA GLY A 439 77.28 -1.33 14.76
C GLY A 439 75.78 -1.21 14.45
N ILE A 440 75.04 -0.47 15.27
CA ILE A 440 73.60 -0.25 15.04
C ILE A 440 73.44 0.97 14.12
N PRO A 441 72.52 0.95 13.13
CA PRO A 441 72.26 2.12 12.30
C PRO A 441 71.78 3.31 13.13
N VAL A 442 72.27 4.51 12.80
CA VAL A 442 71.93 5.75 13.53
C VAL A 442 70.41 5.97 13.59
N GLN A 443 69.68 5.63 12.52
CA GLN A 443 68.22 5.76 12.46
C GLN A 443 67.50 4.94 13.52
N LEU A 444 67.98 3.72 13.80
CA LEU A 444 67.37 2.86 14.82
C LEU A 444 67.70 3.36 16.23
N GLN A 445 68.90 3.88 16.43
CA GLN A 445 69.30 4.51 17.71
C GLN A 445 68.43 5.72 18.03
N THR A 446 68.24 6.63 17.07
CA THR A 446 67.34 7.77 17.24
C THR A 446 65.91 7.30 17.54
N SER A 447 65.43 6.26 16.86
CA SER A 447 64.08 5.74 17.11
C SER A 447 63.93 5.09 18.51
N LEU A 448 64.96 4.42 19.02
CA LEU A 448 64.98 3.89 20.39
C LEU A 448 65.02 5.02 21.43
N GLU A 449 65.80 6.07 21.18
CA GLU A 449 65.84 7.28 22.02
C GLU A 449 64.48 7.98 22.05
N GLU A 450 63.81 8.14 20.90
CA GLU A 450 62.46 8.72 20.81
C GLU A 450 61.42 7.91 21.60
N VAL A 451 61.51 6.58 21.58
CA VAL A 451 60.62 5.72 22.38
C VAL A 451 60.91 5.90 23.88
N ALA A 452 62.18 5.98 24.29
CA ALA A 452 62.55 6.23 25.67
C ALA A 452 62.07 7.60 26.17
N GLU A 453 62.19 8.65 25.34
CA GLU A 453 61.65 9.98 25.63
C GLU A 453 60.12 9.95 25.80
N ARG A 454 59.40 9.22 24.95
CA ARG A 454 57.93 9.08 25.07
C ARG A 454 57.51 8.35 26.34
N ILE A 455 58.23 7.28 26.72
CA ILE A 455 58.00 6.59 28.00
C ILE A 455 58.22 7.56 29.17
N TYR A 456 59.27 8.39 29.10
CA TYR A 456 59.52 9.42 30.11
C TYR A 456 58.39 10.44 30.20
N VAL A 457 57.90 10.94 29.06
CA VAL A 457 56.77 11.89 29.01
C VAL A 457 55.48 11.28 29.59
N VAL A 458 55.23 9.98 29.36
CA VAL A 458 54.10 9.28 29.97
C VAL A 458 54.30 9.13 31.49
N HIS A 459 55.50 8.78 31.96
CA HIS A 459 55.83 8.74 33.40
C HIS A 459 55.63 10.08 34.08
N GLU A 460 56.07 11.17 33.43
CA GLU A 460 55.86 12.52 33.93
C GLU A 460 54.37 12.85 33.99
N GLY A 461 53.62 12.51 32.93
CA GLY A 461 52.17 12.65 32.88
C GLY A 461 51.48 11.94 34.05
N LEU A 462 51.85 10.68 34.33
CA LEU A 462 51.30 9.88 35.45
C LEU A 462 51.67 10.41 36.84
N ARG A 463 52.71 11.25 36.97
CA ARG A 463 53.13 11.87 38.23
C ARG A 463 52.48 13.22 38.49
N GLN A 464 51.91 13.86 37.47
CA GLN A 464 51.25 15.15 37.61
C GLN A 464 49.96 14.99 38.42
N VAL A 465 49.80 15.85 39.43
CA VAL A 465 48.56 16.01 40.19
C VAL A 465 48.11 17.45 40.00
N PRO A 466 46.93 17.71 39.42
CA PRO A 466 45.90 16.76 38.99
C PRO A 466 46.19 16.09 37.64
N LEU A 467 45.82 14.81 37.49
CA LEU A 467 46.10 13.96 36.32
C LEU A 467 45.07 14.16 35.20
N ASN A 468 45.52 14.42 33.96
CA ASN A 468 44.71 14.37 32.74
C ASN A 468 44.73 12.96 32.13
N MET A 469 43.68 12.16 32.35
CA MET A 469 43.67 10.77 31.85
C MET A 469 43.61 10.70 30.31
N THR A 470 42.89 11.60 29.65
CA THR A 470 42.77 11.64 28.17
C THR A 470 44.13 11.82 27.52
N ASP A 471 44.90 12.81 27.97
CA ASP A 471 46.22 13.11 27.44
C ASP A 471 47.19 11.96 27.70
N VAL A 472 47.09 11.31 28.86
CA VAL A 472 47.92 10.15 29.20
C VAL A 472 47.59 8.96 28.29
N LEU A 473 46.31 8.68 28.02
CA LEU A 473 45.93 7.59 27.09
C LEU A 473 46.43 7.86 25.67
N GLU A 474 46.34 9.09 25.18
CA GLU A 474 46.90 9.47 23.87
C GLU A 474 48.42 9.30 23.85
N LYS A 475 49.12 9.73 24.91
CA LYS A 475 50.57 9.55 25.04
C LYS A 475 50.98 8.08 25.14
N VAL A 476 50.21 7.25 25.83
CA VAL A 476 50.45 5.79 25.91
C VAL A 476 50.25 5.14 24.55
N THR A 477 49.14 5.41 23.87
CA THR A 477 48.87 4.80 22.54
C THR A 477 49.90 5.21 21.51
N THR A 478 50.33 6.48 21.52
CA THR A 478 51.45 6.92 20.67
C THR A 478 52.77 6.26 21.07
N ALA A 479 53.06 6.04 22.35
CA ALA A 479 54.25 5.26 22.74
C ALA A 479 54.17 3.81 22.25
N GLU A 480 53.00 3.16 22.33
CA GLU A 480 52.78 1.79 21.86
C GLU A 480 53.01 1.65 20.36
N THR A 481 52.46 2.55 19.53
CA THR A 481 52.61 2.46 18.08
C THR A 481 54.06 2.65 17.64
N TYR A 482 54.79 3.58 18.27
CA TYR A 482 56.19 3.81 17.94
C TYR A 482 57.07 2.65 18.41
N MET A 483 56.82 2.09 19.60
CA MET A 483 57.51 0.89 20.06
C MET A 483 57.30 -0.31 19.11
N GLN A 484 56.08 -0.50 18.60
CA GLN A 484 55.80 -1.55 17.61
C GLN A 484 56.56 -1.33 16.31
N GLN A 485 56.65 -0.10 15.82
CA GLN A 485 57.43 0.24 14.62
C GLN A 485 58.93 -0.04 14.84
N VAL A 486 59.49 0.41 15.97
CA VAL A 486 60.89 0.16 16.32
C VAL A 486 61.17 -1.33 16.40
N ARG A 487 60.30 -2.10 17.06
CA ARG A 487 60.43 -3.55 17.13
C ARG A 487 60.41 -4.21 15.74
N GLN A 488 59.50 -3.81 14.86
CA GLN A 488 59.45 -4.36 13.50
C GLN A 488 60.72 -4.03 12.70
N THR A 489 61.21 -2.79 12.78
CA THR A 489 62.45 -2.40 12.11
C THR A 489 63.66 -3.12 12.67
N ALA A 490 63.73 -3.33 14.00
CA ALA A 490 64.79 -4.11 14.63
C ALA A 490 64.75 -5.58 14.19
N GLU A 491 63.56 -6.20 14.15
CA GLU A 491 63.39 -7.58 13.66
C GLU A 491 63.77 -7.70 12.17
N GLN A 492 63.44 -6.72 11.33
CA GLN A 492 63.84 -6.69 9.92
C GLN A 492 65.36 -6.56 9.78
N LEU A 493 65.98 -5.63 10.51
CA LEU A 493 67.44 -5.44 10.47
C LEU A 493 68.20 -6.70 10.92
N ILE A 494 67.71 -7.40 11.95
CA ILE A 494 68.31 -8.67 12.38
C ILE A 494 68.21 -9.72 11.26
N LYS A 495 67.07 -9.79 10.55
CA LYS A 495 66.91 -10.68 9.38
C LYS A 495 67.86 -10.30 8.26
N ASP A 496 67.98 -9.02 7.96
CA ASP A 496 68.85 -8.51 6.89
C ASP A 496 70.31 -8.81 7.19
N VAL A 497 70.75 -8.63 8.44
CA VAL A 497 72.11 -8.96 8.89
C VAL A 497 72.40 -10.45 8.73
N LEU A 498 71.51 -11.31 9.22
CA LEU A 498 71.64 -12.77 9.05
C LEU A 498 71.68 -13.15 7.56
N MET A 499 70.88 -12.48 6.73
CA MET A 499 70.86 -12.70 5.29
C MET A 499 72.17 -12.26 4.63
N ILE A 500 72.73 -11.11 5.00
CA ILE A 500 74.02 -10.63 4.50
C ILE A 500 75.13 -11.60 4.89
N GLU A 501 75.21 -12.03 6.15
CA GLU A 501 76.22 -12.98 6.60
C GLU A 501 76.17 -14.29 5.81
N ARG A 502 74.98 -14.86 5.61
CA ARG A 502 74.80 -16.08 4.83
C ARG A 502 75.10 -15.87 3.34
N THR A 503 74.73 -14.72 2.78
CA THR A 503 75.01 -14.37 1.39
C THR A 503 76.50 -14.22 1.15
N ILE A 504 77.23 -13.55 2.05
CA ILE A 504 78.70 -13.46 1.99
C ILE A 504 79.34 -14.84 2.15
N GLN A 505 78.88 -15.67 3.10
CA GLN A 505 79.36 -17.05 3.25
C GLN A 505 79.18 -17.87 1.97
N TYR A 506 78.04 -17.74 1.30
CA TYR A 506 77.77 -18.40 0.03
C TYR A 506 78.64 -17.84 -1.10
N GLY A 507 78.70 -16.51 -1.22
CA GLY A 507 79.49 -15.79 -2.23
C GLY A 507 81.00 -16.09 -2.15
N ASN A 508 81.52 -16.34 -0.94
CA ASN A 508 82.92 -16.72 -0.72
C ASN A 508 83.34 -17.99 -1.47
N ARG A 509 82.40 -18.86 -1.84
CA ARG A 509 82.69 -20.06 -2.65
C ARG A 509 83.08 -19.73 -4.10
N TYR A 510 82.65 -18.56 -4.61
CA TYR A 510 82.81 -18.17 -6.01
C TYR A 510 83.87 -17.08 -6.23
N ARG A 511 84.49 -16.55 -5.16
CA ARG A 511 85.54 -15.52 -5.21
C ARG A 511 86.70 -15.86 -6.14
N ALA A 512 87.13 -17.12 -6.14
CA ALA A 512 88.26 -17.56 -6.98
C ALA A 512 87.91 -17.63 -8.47
N THR A 513 86.62 -17.69 -8.82
CA THR A 513 86.14 -17.93 -10.19
C THR A 513 85.78 -16.62 -10.91
N HIS A 514 85.32 -15.61 -10.16
CA HIS A 514 84.88 -14.33 -10.71
C HIS A 514 85.57 -13.16 -9.99
N SER A 515 86.51 -12.49 -10.66
CA SER A 515 87.24 -11.34 -10.10
C SER A 515 86.33 -10.14 -9.82
N THR A 516 85.28 -9.93 -10.63
CA THR A 516 84.30 -8.84 -10.45
C THR A 516 83.40 -9.06 -9.24
N LEU A 517 83.24 -10.31 -8.81
CA LEU A 517 82.44 -10.69 -7.65
C LEU A 517 83.21 -10.43 -6.35
N ASP A 518 84.53 -10.59 -6.34
CA ASP A 518 85.37 -10.27 -5.18
C ASP A 518 85.38 -8.76 -4.89
N GLU A 519 85.44 -7.91 -5.92
CA GLU A 519 85.34 -6.46 -5.76
C GLU A 519 84.00 -6.05 -5.11
N ARG A 520 82.87 -6.54 -5.62
CA ARG A 520 81.55 -6.21 -5.03
C ARG A 520 81.33 -6.81 -3.63
N LEU A 521 81.84 -8.01 -3.35
CA LEU A 521 81.76 -8.58 -2.01
C LEU A 521 82.64 -7.82 -1.01
N THR A 522 83.79 -7.31 -1.42
CA THR A 522 84.62 -6.46 -0.56
C THR A 522 83.98 -5.08 -0.33
N GLU A 523 83.27 -4.52 -1.30
CA GLU A 523 82.44 -3.32 -1.11
C GLU A 523 81.30 -3.59 -0.12
N ALA A 524 80.60 -4.72 -0.27
CA ALA A 524 79.54 -5.13 0.65
C ALA A 524 80.04 -5.37 2.08
N GLU A 525 81.24 -5.96 2.25
CA GLU A 525 81.89 -6.11 3.56
C GLU A 525 82.22 -4.76 4.20
N GLN A 526 82.73 -3.80 3.41
CA GLN A 526 82.99 -2.45 3.90
C GLN A 526 81.71 -1.71 4.28
N ALA A 527 80.64 -1.87 3.50
CA ALA A 527 79.32 -1.34 3.81
C ALA A 527 78.73 -1.95 5.10
N PHE A 528 78.91 -3.26 5.29
CA PHE A 528 78.49 -3.98 6.50
C PHE A 528 79.23 -3.49 7.75
N VAL A 529 80.54 -3.26 7.66
CA VAL A 529 81.34 -2.68 8.77
C VAL A 529 80.94 -1.23 9.06
N LYS A 530 80.55 -0.47 8.04
CA LYS A 530 80.02 0.90 8.19
C LYS A 530 78.56 0.96 8.67
N ALA A 531 77.92 -0.18 8.93
CA ALA A 531 76.51 -0.33 9.33
C ALA A 531 75.49 0.17 8.28
N GLU A 532 75.85 0.19 7.00
CA GLU A 532 74.94 0.48 5.88
C GLU A 532 74.35 -0.84 5.32
N TYR A 533 73.49 -1.50 6.11
CA TYR A 533 72.99 -2.86 5.82
C TYR A 533 72.20 -3.00 4.52
N THR A 534 71.41 -1.99 4.14
CA THR A 534 70.62 -2.04 2.90
C THR A 534 71.53 -2.10 1.67
N LYS A 535 72.56 -1.25 1.62
CA LYS A 535 73.54 -1.24 0.53
C LYS A 535 74.36 -2.53 0.52
N ALA A 536 74.76 -3.01 1.69
CA ALA A 536 75.48 -4.28 1.81
C ALA A 536 74.65 -5.47 1.30
N LEU A 537 73.35 -5.49 1.57
CA LEU A 537 72.44 -6.53 1.07
C LEU A 537 72.25 -6.44 -0.45
N ASP A 538 72.07 -5.24 -0.99
CA ASP A 538 71.90 -5.01 -2.43
C ASP A 538 73.16 -5.44 -3.21
N GLU A 539 74.34 -5.04 -2.74
CA GLU A 539 75.62 -5.39 -3.37
C GLU A 539 75.93 -6.90 -3.24
N ALA A 540 75.68 -7.49 -2.06
CA ALA A 540 75.87 -8.92 -1.84
C ALA A 540 74.91 -9.77 -2.67
N SER A 541 73.64 -9.36 -2.78
CA SER A 541 72.63 -10.04 -3.58
C SER A 541 72.93 -9.94 -5.08
N ALA A 542 73.26 -8.76 -5.59
CA ALA A 542 73.67 -8.55 -6.98
C ALA A 542 74.92 -9.36 -7.36
N ALA A 543 75.91 -9.44 -6.46
CA ALA A 543 77.09 -10.27 -6.67
C ALA A 543 76.74 -11.76 -6.78
N VAL A 544 75.86 -12.28 -5.93
CA VAL A 544 75.47 -13.70 -5.94
C VAL A 544 74.55 -14.03 -7.12
N GLU A 545 73.68 -13.12 -7.55
CA GLU A 545 72.81 -13.31 -8.72
C GLU A 545 73.58 -13.31 -10.05
N GLU A 546 74.66 -12.53 -10.17
CA GLU A 546 75.57 -12.60 -11.32
C GLU A 546 76.29 -13.96 -11.42
N ALA A 547 76.54 -14.62 -10.29
CA ALA A 547 77.17 -15.94 -10.25
C ALA A 547 76.17 -17.09 -10.51
N GLU A 548 74.97 -17.02 -9.93
CA GLU A 548 73.90 -18.00 -10.16
C GLU A 548 72.51 -17.32 -10.03
N PRO A 549 71.75 -17.19 -11.13
CA PRO A 549 70.39 -16.65 -11.05
C PRO A 549 69.49 -17.57 -10.22
N GLY A 550 68.86 -17.05 -9.16
CA GLY A 550 68.01 -17.78 -8.22
C GLY A 550 68.70 -18.24 -6.91
N ALA A 551 69.96 -17.83 -6.67
CA ALA A 551 70.66 -18.11 -5.42
C ALA A 551 70.15 -17.26 -4.23
N SER A 552 69.61 -16.05 -4.48
CA SER A 552 69.02 -15.17 -3.47
C SER A 552 67.84 -15.83 -2.74
N GLU A 553 66.94 -16.50 -3.47
CA GLU A 553 65.79 -17.23 -2.89
C GLU A 553 66.21 -18.46 -2.04
N LYS A 554 67.28 -19.17 -2.45
CA LYS A 554 67.82 -20.31 -1.68
C LYS A 554 68.42 -19.85 -0.36
N VAL A 555 69.09 -18.70 -0.33
CA VAL A 555 69.64 -18.11 0.90
C VAL A 555 68.52 -17.64 1.82
N GLN A 556 67.46 -17.01 1.29
CA GLN A 556 66.28 -16.63 2.08
C GLN A 556 65.62 -17.84 2.76
N GLN A 557 65.48 -18.98 2.06
CA GLN A 557 64.92 -20.21 2.66
C GLN A 557 65.78 -20.79 3.79
N LEU A 558 67.10 -20.65 3.71
CA LEU A 558 68.03 -21.08 4.77
C LEU A 558 67.97 -20.15 5.98
N VAL A 559 67.87 -18.83 5.75
CA VAL A 559 67.72 -17.83 6.81
C VAL A 559 66.40 -18.02 7.59
N MET A 560 65.31 -18.33 6.89
CA MET A 560 64.01 -18.63 7.53
C MET A 560 64.06 -19.87 8.43
N ARG A 561 64.89 -20.87 8.11
CA ARG A 561 65.08 -22.06 8.96
C ARG A 561 65.89 -21.77 10.21
N ASP A 562 66.90 -20.90 10.11
CA ASP A 562 67.72 -20.50 11.26
C ASP A 562 66.96 -19.59 12.22
N LEU A 563 66.08 -18.72 11.71
CA LEU A 563 65.18 -17.88 12.53
C LEU A 563 64.14 -18.69 13.33
N GLN A 564 63.82 -19.93 12.93
CA GLN A 564 62.94 -20.81 13.71
C GLN A 564 63.66 -21.49 14.89
N ASN A 565 64.99 -21.46 14.92
CA ASN A 565 65.82 -22.10 15.95
C ASN A 565 66.41 -21.11 16.98
N ILE A 566 66.14 -19.80 16.83
CA ILE A 566 66.54 -18.71 17.75
C ILE A 566 65.31 -18.25 18.52
#